data_AF-R7TGI5-F1
#
_entry.id   AF-R7TGI5-F1
#
_cell.length_a   1.000
_cell.length_b   1.000
_cell.length_c   1.000
_cell.angle_alpha   90.00
_cell.angle_beta   90.00
_cell.angle_gamma   90.00
#
_symmetry.space_group_name_H-M   'P 1'
#
loop_
_entity.id
_entity.type
_entity.pdbx_description
1 polymer ?
#
loop_
_entity_poly.entity_id
_entity_poly.type
_entity_poly.pdbx_seq_one_letter_code
_entity_poly.pdbx_strand_id
1 'polypeptide(L)'
;MISYDQCKVIKKAFSVCASPLYTKLLFEEVVRWKSYNDLGTICLPFCIKDCINKFFEKVEQNHGRATVFHALSYITASRTGLSKAELHDIMSLDDVVLNSIFPVWEPPLRRIPPNVLPRIFQFIKEYLFEREMDEATVFFWYHQQFSEVAEQQ
;
A
#
# COMPACT_ATOMS: atom_id res chain seq x y z
N MET A 1 24.00 10.87 -1.66
CA MET A 1 24.48 11.41 -0.37
C MET A 1 23.41 12.36 0.15
N ILE A 2 22.91 12.13 1.36
CA ILE A 2 21.86 12.96 1.98
C ILE A 2 22.51 14.28 2.45
N SER A 3 21.84 15.41 2.27
CA SER A 3 22.37 16.72 2.67
C SER A 3 22.33 16.91 4.20
N TYR A 4 23.11 17.87 4.71
CA TYR A 4 23.11 18.20 6.15
C TYR A 4 21.72 18.61 6.65
N ASP A 5 20.99 19.40 5.85
CA ASP A 5 19.65 19.85 6.22
C ASP A 5 18.61 18.72 6.16
N GLN A 6 18.72 17.81 5.19
CA GLN A 6 17.91 16.58 5.17
C GLN A 6 18.16 15.72 6.42
N CYS A 7 19.40 15.62 6.89
CA CYS A 7 19.73 14.92 8.13
C CYS A 7 19.07 15.55 9.37
N LYS A 8 18.94 16.89 9.43
CA LYS A 8 18.22 17.58 10.51
C LYS A 8 16.74 17.22 10.52
N VAL A 9 16.08 17.15 9.36
CA VAL A 9 14.66 16.79 9.28
C VAL A 9 14.44 15.35 9.76
N ILE A 10 15.31 14.42 9.36
CA ILE A 10 15.27 13.01 9.80
C ILE A 10 15.41 12.92 11.32
N LYS A 11 16.38 13.62 11.92
CA LYS A 11 16.55 13.64 13.39
C LYS A 11 15.33 14.19 14.10
N LYS A 12 14.70 15.23 13.56
CA LYS A 12 13.47 15.80 14.12
C LYS A 12 12.32 14.79 14.05
N ALA A 13 12.15 14.11 12.92
CA ALA A 13 11.14 13.06 12.75
C ALA A 13 11.29 11.94 13.80
N PHE A 14 12.51 11.43 14.01
CA PHE A 14 12.78 10.40 15.03
C PHE A 14 12.58 10.87 16.47
N SER A 15 12.69 12.17 16.75
CA SER A 15 12.37 12.68 18.09
C SER A 15 10.87 12.65 18.41
N VAL A 16 10.01 12.57 17.40
CA VAL A 16 8.54 12.52 17.53
C VAL A 16 8.03 11.08 17.56
N CYS A 17 8.54 10.21 16.69
CA CYS A 17 8.16 8.80 16.64
C CYS A 17 9.39 7.93 16.38
N ALA A 18 9.55 6.87 17.17
CA ALA A 18 10.68 5.95 17.08
C ALA A 18 10.24 4.47 17.02
N SER A 19 9.00 4.19 16.62
CA SER A 19 8.55 2.80 16.49
C SER A 19 9.32 2.09 15.36
N PRO A 20 9.52 0.77 15.45
CA PRO A 20 10.19 0.01 14.38
C PRO A 20 9.50 0.16 13.02
N LEU A 21 8.17 0.15 12.99
CA LEU A 21 7.38 0.33 11.76
C LEU A 21 7.57 1.74 11.17
N TYR A 22 7.53 2.77 12.02
CA TYR A 22 7.79 4.14 11.60
C TYR A 22 9.19 4.28 11.00
N THR A 23 10.19 3.72 11.69
CA THR A 23 11.59 3.75 11.26
C THR A 23 11.77 3.06 9.90
N LYS A 24 11.13 1.91 9.70
CA LYS A 24 11.15 1.19 8.42
C LYS A 24 10.54 2.03 7.29
N LEU A 25 9.32 2.53 7.48
CA LEU A 25 8.62 3.34 6.47
C LEU A 25 9.40 4.63 6.14
N LEU A 26 9.93 5.29 7.16
CA LEU A 26 10.74 6.49 7.00
C LEU A 26 12.02 6.18 6.23
N PHE A 27 12.69 5.08 6.55
CA PHE A 27 13.90 4.66 5.87
C PHE A 27 13.66 4.34 4.39
N GLU A 28 12.58 3.59 4.07
CA GLU A 28 12.20 3.27 2.69
C GLU A 28 11.93 4.51 1.83
N GLU A 29 11.48 5.59 2.46
CA GLU A 29 11.27 6.89 1.80
C GLU A 29 12.59 7.66 1.67
N VAL A 30 13.36 7.77 2.75
CA VAL A 30 14.62 8.54 2.81
C VAL A 30 15.69 7.98 1.87
N VAL A 31 15.80 6.65 1.72
CA VAL A 31 16.78 6.03 0.82
C VAL A 31 16.57 6.44 -0.64
N ARG A 32 15.36 6.86 -1.02
CA ARG A 32 15.05 7.30 -2.38
C ARG A 32 15.45 8.75 -2.64
N TRP A 33 15.73 9.52 -1.58
CA TRP A 33 16.09 10.92 -1.71
C TRP A 33 17.44 11.11 -2.41
N LYS A 34 17.49 12.12 -3.24
CA LYS A 34 18.69 12.68 -3.84
C LYS A 34 19.10 13.92 -3.06
N SER A 35 20.38 14.26 -3.13
CA SER A 35 20.94 15.46 -2.45
C SER A 35 20.25 16.75 -2.87
N TYR A 36 19.68 16.79 -4.08
CA TYR A 36 19.01 17.93 -4.67
C TYR A 36 17.48 17.95 -4.46
N ASN A 37 16.91 16.94 -3.78
CA ASN A 37 15.49 17.01 -3.43
C ASN A 37 15.28 18.17 -2.45
N ASP A 38 14.44 19.12 -2.84
CA ASP A 38 14.13 20.30 -2.06
C ASP A 38 13.36 19.93 -0.78
N LEU A 39 13.76 20.54 0.33
CA LEU A 39 13.14 20.34 1.64
C LEU A 39 11.71 20.88 1.67
N GLY A 40 11.35 21.80 0.78
CA GLY A 40 9.97 22.26 0.59
C GLY A 40 9.04 21.19 0.01
N THR A 41 9.58 20.25 -0.77
CA THR A 41 8.83 19.10 -1.33
C THR A 41 8.92 17.85 -0.46
N ILE A 42 9.95 17.77 0.38
CA ILE A 42 10.11 16.69 1.37
C ILE A 42 9.26 17.00 2.60
N CYS A 43 8.01 16.54 2.60
CA CYS A 43 7.21 16.50 3.81
C CYS A 43 7.42 15.13 4.47
N LEU A 44 8.28 15.03 5.48
CA LEU A 44 8.34 13.81 6.27
C LEU A 44 7.11 13.72 7.18
N PRO A 45 6.30 12.66 7.07
CA PRO A 45 5.21 12.42 8.01
C PRO A 45 5.76 12.29 9.44
N PHE A 46 5.29 13.12 10.35
CA PHE A 46 5.63 13.05 11.78
C PHE A 46 4.74 12.05 12.54
N CYS A 47 3.75 11.45 11.85
CA CYS A 47 2.82 10.47 12.37
C CYS A 47 2.88 9.20 11.52
N ILE A 48 2.77 8.03 12.17
CA ILE A 48 2.72 6.72 11.49
C ILE A 48 1.56 6.66 10.50
N LYS A 49 0.41 7.25 10.84
CA LYS A 49 -0.77 7.27 9.95
C LYS A 49 -0.45 7.97 8.63
N ASP A 50 0.20 9.13 8.71
CA ASP A 50 0.61 9.88 7.53
C ASP A 50 1.66 9.12 6.71
N CYS A 51 2.55 8.35 7.35
CA CYS A 51 3.48 7.46 6.64
C CYS A 51 2.73 6.41 5.83
N ILE A 52 1.73 5.76 6.43
CA ILE A 52 0.96 4.69 5.80
C ILE A 52 0.09 5.28 4.67
N ASN A 53 -0.53 6.43 4.88
CA ASN A 53 -1.26 7.14 3.81
C ASN A 53 -0.37 7.46 2.62
N LYS A 54 0.82 8.02 2.85
CA LYS A 54 1.78 8.29 1.76
C LYS A 54 2.24 7.00 1.07
N PHE A 55 2.39 5.91 1.83
CA PHE A 55 2.68 4.61 1.25
C PHE A 55 1.53 4.15 0.32
N PHE A 56 0.27 4.21 0.76
CA PHE A 56 -0.88 3.86 -0.06
C PHE A 56 -1.01 4.75 -1.31
N GLU A 57 -0.93 6.07 -1.16
CA GLU A 57 -0.94 7.03 -2.26
C GLU A 57 0.11 6.69 -3.32
N LYS A 58 1.30 6.27 -2.90
CA LYS A 58 2.39 5.90 -3.80
C LYS A 58 2.11 4.59 -4.54
N VAL A 59 1.51 3.59 -3.88
CA VAL A 59 1.10 2.34 -4.53
C VAL A 59 -0.03 2.62 -5.53
N GLU A 60 -1.00 3.44 -5.14
CA GLU A 60 -2.12 3.90 -5.98
C GLU A 60 -1.63 4.63 -7.24
N GLN A 61 -0.65 5.53 -7.11
CA GLN A 61 -0.06 6.25 -8.24
C GLN A 61 0.61 5.30 -9.26
N ASN A 62 1.21 4.21 -8.79
CA ASN A 62 1.94 3.28 -9.65
C ASN A 62 1.04 2.20 -10.29
N HIS A 63 -0.07 1.84 -9.66
CA HIS A 63 -0.90 0.68 -10.05
C HIS A 63 -2.36 1.01 -10.34
N GLY A 64 -2.74 2.29 -10.25
CA GLY A 64 -4.11 2.76 -10.43
C GLY A 64 -4.83 2.86 -9.10
N ARG A 65 -5.34 4.07 -8.82
CA ARG A 65 -5.97 4.38 -7.53
C ARG A 65 -7.16 3.50 -7.22
N ALA A 66 -8.12 3.36 -8.14
CA ALA A 66 -9.30 2.53 -7.93
C ALA A 66 -8.94 1.08 -7.64
N THR A 67 -8.07 0.48 -8.45
CA THR A 67 -7.62 -0.91 -8.28
C THR A 67 -6.97 -1.16 -6.93
N VAL A 68 -6.06 -0.29 -6.52
CA VAL A 68 -5.34 -0.43 -5.24
C VAL A 68 -6.25 -0.17 -4.07
N PHE A 69 -7.01 0.93 -4.09
CA PHE A 69 -7.96 1.28 -3.03
C PHE A 69 -8.92 0.12 -2.76
N HIS A 70 -9.61 -0.38 -3.79
CA HIS A 70 -10.56 -1.46 -3.64
C HIS A 70 -9.90 -2.75 -3.15
N ALA A 71 -8.70 -3.10 -3.64
CA ALA A 71 -7.95 -4.26 -3.14
C ALA A 71 -7.66 -4.15 -1.63
N LEU A 72 -7.21 -2.98 -1.18
CA LEU A 72 -6.95 -2.69 0.23
C LEU A 72 -8.24 -2.72 1.05
N SER A 73 -9.33 -2.14 0.55
CA SER A 73 -10.64 -2.16 1.20
C SER A 73 -11.17 -3.58 1.37
N TYR A 74 -11.04 -4.45 0.35
CA TYR A 74 -11.48 -5.84 0.45
C TYR A 74 -10.66 -6.64 1.47
N ILE A 75 -9.33 -6.48 1.47
CA ILE A 75 -8.45 -7.10 2.48
C ILE A 75 -8.85 -6.64 3.88
N THR A 76 -9.10 -5.34 4.05
CA THR A 76 -9.44 -4.72 5.34
C THR A 76 -10.83 -5.12 5.83
N ALA A 77 -11.81 -5.21 4.93
CA ALA A 77 -13.17 -5.60 5.26
C ALA A 77 -13.30 -7.10 5.59
N SER A 78 -12.34 -7.93 5.16
CA SER A 78 -12.39 -9.36 5.42
C SER A 78 -12.04 -9.71 6.87
N ARG A 79 -12.98 -10.34 7.57
CA ARG A 79 -12.77 -10.83 8.95
C ARG A 79 -11.95 -12.10 9.02
N THR A 80 -12.05 -12.94 8.00
CA THR A 80 -11.41 -14.27 7.93
C THR A 80 -10.18 -14.27 7.03
N GLY A 81 -9.78 -13.11 6.53
CA GLY A 81 -8.76 -12.98 5.50
C GLY A 81 -9.32 -13.34 4.13
N LEU A 82 -8.55 -13.05 3.09
CA LEU A 82 -8.87 -13.43 1.70
C LEU A 82 -7.68 -14.12 1.10
N SER A 83 -7.91 -15.19 0.36
CA SER A 83 -6.91 -15.76 -0.53
C SER A 83 -6.70 -14.88 -1.76
N LYS A 84 -5.58 -15.08 -2.45
CA LYS A 84 -5.32 -14.41 -3.74
C LYS A 84 -6.41 -14.69 -4.76
N ALA A 85 -6.95 -15.91 -4.78
CA ALA A 85 -8.00 -16.31 -5.70
C ALA A 85 -9.33 -15.61 -5.37
N GLU A 86 -9.74 -15.60 -4.09
CA GLU A 86 -10.96 -14.89 -3.67
C GLU A 86 -10.86 -13.40 -3.95
N LEU A 87 -9.73 -12.76 -3.62
CA LEU A 87 -9.53 -11.34 -3.91
C LEU A 87 -9.56 -11.06 -5.43
N HIS A 88 -8.97 -11.95 -6.24
CA HIS A 88 -9.01 -11.86 -7.70
C HIS A 88 -10.45 -11.93 -8.22
N ASP A 89 -11.23 -12.86 -7.71
CA ASP A 89 -12.61 -13.07 -8.13
C ASP A 89 -13.52 -11.92 -7.67
N ILE A 90 -13.38 -11.44 -6.43
CA ILE A 90 -14.11 -10.27 -5.93
C ILE A 90 -13.81 -9.03 -6.78
N MET A 91 -12.54 -8.75 -7.05
CA MET A 91 -12.16 -7.61 -7.91
C MET A 91 -12.59 -7.80 -9.37
N SER A 92 -12.77 -9.04 -9.82
CA SER A 92 -13.31 -9.35 -11.16
C SER A 92 -14.82 -9.16 -11.27
N LEU A 93 -15.50 -8.90 -10.15
CA LEU A 93 -16.92 -8.53 -10.09
C LEU A 93 -17.13 -7.03 -9.82
N ASP A 94 -16.04 -6.28 -9.64
CA ASP A 94 -16.09 -4.87 -9.28
C ASP A 94 -16.00 -3.98 -10.54
N ASP A 95 -17.14 -3.39 -10.92
CA ASP A 95 -17.21 -2.56 -12.11
C ASP A 95 -16.32 -1.31 -12.04
N VAL A 96 -16.09 -0.74 -10.85
CA VAL A 96 -15.22 0.44 -10.70
C VAL A 96 -13.77 0.04 -11.00
N VAL A 97 -13.34 -1.10 -10.46
CA VAL A 97 -12.00 -1.65 -10.74
C VAL A 97 -11.88 -2.00 -12.22
N LEU A 98 -12.84 -2.73 -12.80
CA LEU A 98 -12.81 -3.15 -14.20
C LEU A 98 -12.79 -1.96 -15.15
N ASN A 99 -13.62 -0.93 -14.92
CA ASN A 99 -13.64 0.29 -15.73
C ASN A 99 -12.31 1.05 -15.66
N SER A 100 -11.61 0.99 -14.51
CA SER A 100 -10.29 1.61 -14.37
C SER A 100 -9.19 0.86 -15.15
N ILE A 101 -9.32 -0.46 -15.30
CA ILE A 101 -8.37 -1.32 -16.03
C ILE A 101 -8.65 -1.30 -17.54
N PHE A 102 -9.93 -1.22 -17.91
CA PHE A 102 -10.44 -1.32 -19.27
C PHE A 102 -11.17 -0.03 -19.69
N PRO A 103 -10.50 1.13 -19.74
CA PRO A 103 -11.18 2.41 -19.94
C PRO A 103 -11.72 2.62 -21.36
N VAL A 104 -11.23 1.87 -22.35
CA VAL A 104 -11.55 2.09 -23.78
C VAL A 104 -12.14 0.86 -24.45
N TRP A 105 -11.78 -0.35 -24.00
CA TRP A 105 -12.16 -1.59 -24.65
C TRP A 105 -12.48 -2.66 -23.61
N GLU A 106 -13.45 -3.52 -23.88
CA GLU A 106 -13.82 -4.62 -22.98
C GLU A 106 -13.35 -5.97 -23.55
N PRO A 107 -12.71 -6.83 -22.74
CA PRO A 107 -12.37 -8.18 -23.16
C PRO A 107 -13.62 -9.07 -23.25
N PRO A 108 -13.61 -10.11 -24.11
CA PRO A 108 -14.71 -11.08 -24.21
C PRO A 108 -15.06 -11.76 -22.87
N LEU A 109 -14.06 -11.92 -22.00
CA LEU A 109 -14.24 -12.31 -20.61
C LEU A 109 -13.79 -11.13 -19.72
N ARG A 110 -14.78 -10.41 -19.18
CA ARG A 110 -14.55 -9.26 -18.30
C ARG A 110 -14.14 -9.71 -16.90
N ARG A 111 -12.82 -9.88 -16.70
CA ARG A 111 -12.18 -10.21 -15.42
C ARG A 111 -10.88 -9.42 -15.27
N ILE A 112 -10.37 -9.29 -14.04
CA ILE A 112 -9.09 -8.62 -13.85
C ILE A 112 -7.97 -9.41 -14.57
N PRO A 113 -7.00 -8.75 -15.20
CA PRO A 113 -5.84 -9.43 -15.75
C PRO A 113 -5.01 -10.12 -14.65
N PRO A 114 -4.44 -11.31 -14.92
CA PRO A 114 -3.78 -12.13 -13.89
C PRO A 114 -2.52 -11.48 -13.28
N ASN A 115 -1.96 -10.47 -13.93
CA ASN A 115 -0.77 -9.74 -13.47
C ASN A 115 -1.08 -8.54 -12.56
N VAL A 116 -2.35 -8.14 -12.40
CA VAL A 116 -2.72 -6.96 -11.59
C VAL A 116 -2.44 -7.20 -10.11
N LEU A 117 -3.03 -8.25 -9.53
CA LEU A 117 -2.85 -8.55 -8.11
C LEU A 117 -1.40 -8.86 -7.74
N PRO A 118 -0.64 -9.71 -8.47
CA PRO A 118 0.77 -9.95 -8.16
C PRO A 118 1.60 -8.67 -8.07
N ARG A 119 1.32 -7.65 -8.91
CA ARG A 119 2.01 -6.36 -8.85
C ARG A 119 1.69 -5.60 -7.56
N ILE A 120 0.43 -5.55 -7.15
CA ILE A 120 0.03 -4.90 -5.89
C ILE A 120 0.68 -5.62 -4.69
N PHE A 121 0.60 -6.96 -4.66
CA PHE A 121 1.17 -7.78 -3.59
C PHE A 121 2.69 -7.60 -3.43
N GLN A 122 3.44 -7.28 -4.48
CA GLN A 122 4.87 -6.99 -4.35
C GLN A 122 5.18 -5.84 -3.38
N PHE A 123 4.26 -4.88 -3.25
CA PHE A 123 4.44 -3.72 -2.37
C PHE A 123 3.88 -3.95 -0.98
N ILE A 124 2.75 -4.64 -0.87
CA ILE A 124 2.03 -4.77 0.40
C ILE A 124 2.36 -6.05 1.17
N LYS A 125 3.00 -7.06 0.53
CA LYS A 125 3.28 -8.37 1.16
C LYS A 125 3.97 -8.28 2.52
N GLU A 126 4.86 -7.31 2.72
CA GLU A 126 5.62 -7.18 3.97
C GLU A 126 4.81 -6.60 5.12
N TYR A 127 3.63 -6.08 4.81
CA TYR A 127 2.65 -5.55 5.76
C TYR A 127 1.47 -6.49 5.95
N LEU A 128 1.48 -7.64 5.25
CA LEU A 128 0.51 -8.70 5.38
C LEU A 128 1.13 -9.89 6.10
N PHE A 129 0.31 -10.67 6.79
CA PHE A 129 0.67 -12.01 7.23
C PHE A 129 -0.19 -13.05 6.51
N GLU A 130 0.42 -14.20 6.28
CA GLU A 130 -0.18 -15.35 5.60
C GLU A 130 -0.63 -16.38 6.65
N ARG A 131 -1.80 -16.99 6.42
CA ARG A 131 -2.30 -18.11 7.21
C ARG A 131 -2.88 -19.16 6.27
N GLU A 132 -2.64 -20.44 6.55
CA GLU A 132 -3.30 -21.52 5.84
C GLU A 132 -4.68 -21.79 6.45
N MET A 133 -5.71 -21.80 5.60
CA MET A 133 -7.10 -22.13 5.94
C MET A 133 -7.73 -22.86 4.75
N ASP A 134 -8.37 -24.01 4.99
CA ASP A 134 -9.12 -24.79 3.99
C ASP A 134 -8.36 -24.96 2.65
N GLU A 135 -7.11 -25.44 2.73
CA GLU A 135 -6.20 -25.68 1.59
C GLU A 135 -5.77 -24.41 0.81
N ALA A 136 -6.10 -23.22 1.32
CA ALA A 136 -5.73 -21.94 0.74
C ALA A 136 -4.89 -21.09 1.69
N THR A 137 -4.01 -20.26 1.13
CA THR A 137 -3.32 -19.21 1.88
C THR A 137 -4.14 -17.93 1.86
N VAL A 138 -4.60 -17.50 3.03
CA VAL A 138 -5.35 -16.25 3.24
C VAL A 138 -4.45 -15.16 3.83
N PHE A 139 -4.76 -13.91 3.47
CA PHE A 139 -3.98 -12.72 3.84
C PHE A 139 -4.73 -11.85 4.85
N PHE A 140 -3.97 -11.30 5.79
CA PHE A 140 -4.43 -10.37 6.82
C PHE A 140 -3.41 -9.26 7.04
N TRP A 141 -3.83 -8.14 7.63
CA TRP A 141 -2.90 -7.10 8.06
C TRP A 141 -1.99 -7.58 9.20
N TYR A 142 -0.68 -7.48 9.00
CA TYR A 142 0.30 -7.79 10.05
C TYR A 142 0.39 -6.69 11.09
N HIS A 143 0.29 -5.43 10.65
CA HIS A 143 0.30 -4.27 11.52
C HIS A 143 -1.10 -3.68 11.65
N GLN A 144 -1.62 -3.59 12.88
CA GLN A 144 -2.93 -2.97 13.14
C GLN A 144 -3.02 -1.53 12.59
N GLN A 145 -1.90 -0.78 12.61
CA GLN A 145 -1.84 0.57 12.07
C GLN A 145 -2.17 0.63 10.57
N PHE A 146 -1.85 -0.41 9.80
CA PHE A 146 -2.21 -0.49 8.38
C PHE A 146 -3.72 -0.71 8.21
N SER A 147 -4.30 -1.62 9.01
CA SER A 147 -5.75 -1.85 9.01
C SER A 147 -6.51 -0.57 9.36
N GLU A 148 -6.14 0.08 10.46
CA GLU A 148 -6.81 1.31 10.93
C GLU A 148 -6.76 2.45 9.91
N VAL A 149 -5.65 2.58 9.20
CA VAL A 149 -5.51 3.63 8.17
C VAL A 149 -6.30 3.25 6.91
N ALA A 150 -6.28 1.98 6.50
CA ALA A 150 -7.07 1.50 5.37
C ALA A 150 -8.60 1.59 5.61
N GLU A 151 -9.05 1.46 6.87
CA GLU A 151 -10.45 1.68 7.27
C GLU A 151 -10.89 3.14 7.18
N GLN A 152 -9.95 4.08 7.26
CA GLN A 152 -10.20 5.53 7.31
C GLN A 152 -10.00 6.23 5.96
N GLN A 153 -9.68 5.48 4.91
CA GLN A 153 -9.24 5.99 3.62
C GLN A 153 -10.37 6.47 2.71
#